data_AF-A0A534APA8-F1
#
_entry.id   AF-A0A534APA8-F1
#
_cell.length_a   1.000
_cell.length_b   1.000
_cell.length_c   1.000
_cell.angle_alpha   90.00
_cell.angle_beta   90.00
_cell.angle_gamma   90.00
#
_symmetry.space_group_name_H-M   'P 1'
#
loop_
_entity.id
_entity.type
_entity.pdbx_description
1 polymer ?
#
loop_
_entity_poly.entity_id
_entity_poly.type
_entity_poly.pdbx_seq_one_letter_code
_entity_poly.pdbx_strand_id
1 'polypeptide(L)'
;MRTRTAGADLLAGLSIAGLLLPEAVAYSGVASLPPQAGVIALFAGLLCYGLIGRSRVAIVTATSSSAAVLASATLTLGGGDLALRLALASILVAGAGAAFVLAAALRLGALSHLIARPVLRGYAFGLALVIAVKQWPHLVNLHTQATGFFPLVAE
;
A
#
# COMPACT_ATOMS: atom_id res chain seq x y z
N MET A 1 4.98 -11.81 -30.58
CA MET A 1 5.31 -11.12 -29.30
C MET A 1 6.82 -11.09 -29.17
N ARG A 2 7.43 -9.90 -29.22
CA ARG A 2 8.90 -9.70 -29.27
C ARG A 2 9.57 -10.28 -28.02
N THR A 3 10.62 -11.07 -28.24
CA THR A 3 11.54 -11.62 -27.24
C THR A 3 12.17 -10.47 -26.45
N ARG A 4 11.66 -10.18 -25.24
CA ARG A 4 12.40 -9.33 -24.30
C ARG A 4 13.65 -10.08 -23.86
N THR A 5 14.79 -9.45 -24.01
CA THR A 5 16.08 -9.99 -23.57
C THR A 5 16.11 -10.00 -22.04
N ALA A 6 16.63 -11.07 -21.43
CA ALA A 6 16.73 -11.19 -19.98
C ALA A 6 17.43 -9.98 -19.32
N GLY A 7 18.35 -9.32 -20.04
CA GLY A 7 19.01 -8.09 -19.58
C GLY A 7 18.07 -6.88 -19.46
N ALA A 8 17.07 -6.74 -20.33
CA ALA A 8 16.09 -5.66 -20.24
C ALA A 8 15.16 -5.83 -19.03
N ASP A 9 14.76 -7.06 -18.73
CA ASP A 9 13.95 -7.36 -17.55
C ASP A 9 14.77 -7.22 -16.25
N LEU A 10 16.06 -7.55 -16.26
CA LEU A 10 16.96 -7.32 -15.13
C LEU A 10 17.12 -5.83 -14.82
N LEU A 11 17.39 -5.00 -15.84
CA LEU A 11 17.51 -3.54 -15.68
C LEU A 11 16.19 -2.91 -15.19
N ALA A 12 15.05 -3.36 -15.72
CA ALA A 12 13.74 -2.92 -15.27
C ALA A 12 13.48 -3.31 -13.81
N GLY A 13 13.80 -4.56 -13.43
CA GLY A 13 13.67 -5.05 -12.06
C GLY A 13 14.54 -4.28 -11.08
N LEU A 14 15.79 -3.98 -11.45
CA LEU A 14 16.71 -3.20 -10.60
C LEU A 14 16.22 -1.75 -10.42
N SER A 15 15.73 -1.13 -11.49
CA SER A 15 15.14 0.21 -11.46
C SER A 15 13.91 0.27 -10.54
N ILE A 16 13.03 -0.72 -10.64
CA ILE A 16 11.84 -0.84 -9.81
C ILE A 16 12.24 -1.11 -8.34
N ALA A 17 13.21 -1.98 -8.08
CA ALA A 17 13.68 -2.25 -6.72
C ALA A 17 14.22 -0.99 -6.03
N GLY A 18 14.96 -0.16 -6.76
CA GLY A 18 15.44 1.14 -6.26
C GLY A 18 14.32 2.12 -5.90
N LEU A 19 13.18 2.05 -6.59
CA LEU A 19 12.00 2.87 -6.31
C LEU A 19 11.15 2.32 -5.15
N LEU A 20 10.99 1.00 -5.08
CA LEU A 20 10.13 0.35 -4.08
C LEU A 20 10.68 0.45 -2.66
N LEU A 21 12.01 0.45 -2.48
CA LEU A 21 12.64 0.51 -1.16
C LEU A 21 12.30 1.81 -0.39
N PRO A 22 12.55 3.03 -0.94
CA PRO A 22 12.15 4.26 -0.27
C PRO A 22 10.62 4.40 -0.15
N GLU A 23 9.87 3.88 -1.13
CA GLU A 23 8.40 3.87 -1.08
C GLU A 23 7.87 3.06 0.11
N ALA A 24 8.41 1.87 0.35
CA ALA A 24 8.02 1.03 1.48
C ALA A 24 8.32 1.70 2.83
N VAL A 25 9.45 2.40 2.94
CA VAL A 25 9.82 3.17 4.13
C VAL A 25 8.86 4.34 4.34
N ALA A 26 8.54 5.09 3.30
CA ALA A 26 7.58 6.19 3.36
C ALA A 26 6.20 5.70 3.83
N TYR A 27 5.70 4.59 3.27
CA TYR A 27 4.40 4.05 3.64
C TYR A 27 4.34 3.43 5.03
N SER A 28 5.42 2.85 5.55
CA SER A 28 5.47 2.50 6.97
C SER A 28 5.33 3.74 7.86
N GLY A 29 5.92 4.88 7.47
CA GLY A 29 5.71 6.15 8.17
C GLY A 29 4.26 6.61 8.16
N VAL A 30 3.58 6.50 7.01
CA VAL A 30 2.13 6.79 6.90
C VAL A 30 1.29 5.86 7.77
N ALA A 31 1.64 4.57 7.82
CA ALA A 31 1.03 3.58 8.71
C ALA A 31 1.35 3.82 10.20
N SER A 32 2.24 4.78 10.49
CA SER A 32 2.85 5.00 11.80
C SER A 32 3.55 3.75 12.36
N LEU A 33 4.16 2.93 11.51
CA LEU A 33 4.90 1.75 11.92
C LEU A 33 6.42 1.96 11.74
N PRO A 34 7.27 1.18 12.42
CA PRO A 34 8.71 1.23 12.20
C PRO A 34 9.05 0.90 10.73
N PRO A 35 10.09 1.54 10.16
CA PRO A 35 10.47 1.35 8.76
C PRO A 35 10.80 -0.10 8.40
N GLN A 36 11.32 -0.86 9.37
CA GLN A 36 11.63 -2.27 9.21
C GLN A 36 10.39 -3.10 8.83
N ALA A 37 9.22 -2.77 9.39
CA ALA A 37 7.98 -3.49 9.08
C ALA A 37 7.55 -3.30 7.61
N GLY A 38 7.72 -2.09 7.07
CA GLY A 38 7.44 -1.79 5.66
C GLY A 38 8.38 -2.54 4.71
N VAL A 39 9.68 -2.55 5.02
CA VAL A 39 10.69 -3.26 4.21
C VAL A 39 10.46 -4.77 4.24
N ILE A 40 10.18 -5.35 5.41
CA ILE A 40 9.87 -6.79 5.54
C ILE A 40 8.62 -7.13 4.74
N ALA A 41 7.57 -6.30 4.82
CA ALA A 41 6.34 -6.50 4.06
C ALA A 41 6.57 -6.42 2.53
N LEU A 42 7.41 -5.49 2.07
CA LEU A 42 7.81 -5.39 0.66
C LEU A 42 8.49 -6.68 0.17
N PHE A 43 9.52 -7.14 0.88
CA PHE A 43 10.24 -8.36 0.51
C PHE A 43 9.33 -9.59 0.53
N ALA A 44 8.53 -9.74 1.59
CA ALA A 44 7.58 -10.85 1.70
C ALA A 44 6.54 -10.82 0.56
N GLY A 45 5.98 -9.66 0.24
CA GLY A 45 5.00 -9.48 -0.84
C GLY A 45 5.58 -9.81 -2.22
N LEU A 46 6.76 -9.30 -2.53
CA LEU A 46 7.45 -9.58 -3.79
C LEU A 46 7.84 -11.05 -3.92
N LEU A 47 8.31 -11.68 -2.85
CA LEU A 47 8.69 -13.10 -2.85
C LEU A 47 7.46 -14.00 -3.03
N CYS A 48 6.38 -13.74 -2.28
CA CYS A 48 5.11 -14.43 -2.44
C CYS A 48 4.55 -14.27 -3.87
N TYR A 49 4.61 -13.06 -4.43
CA TYR A 49 4.14 -12.82 -5.79
C TYR A 49 5.05 -13.46 -6.85
N GLY A 50 6.36 -13.47 -6.65
CA GLY A 50 7.30 -14.14 -7.55
C GLY A 50 7.07 -15.65 -7.64
N LEU A 51 6.63 -16.28 -6.55
CA LEU A 51 6.37 -17.71 -6.49
C LEU A 51 5.00 -18.12 -7.05
N ILE A 52 3.95 -17.33 -6.75
CA ILE A 52 2.55 -17.72 -7.01
C ILE A 52 1.92 -16.89 -8.14
N GLY A 53 2.51 -15.74 -8.46
CA GLY A 53 1.99 -14.75 -9.40
C GLY A 53 1.97 -15.27 -10.84
N ARG A 54 0.85 -15.03 -11.52
CA ARG A 54 0.67 -15.40 -12.94
C ARG A 54 1.01 -14.27 -13.92
N SER A 55 1.00 -13.01 -13.48
CA SER A 55 1.29 -11.88 -14.37
C SER A 55 2.77 -11.54 -14.36
N ARG A 56 3.34 -11.33 -15.56
CA ARG A 56 4.75 -10.99 -15.72
C ARG A 56 5.06 -9.50 -15.48
N VAL A 57 4.04 -8.67 -15.31
CA VAL A 57 4.17 -7.20 -15.21
C VAL A 57 3.52 -6.61 -13.96
N ALA A 58 2.85 -7.42 -13.14
CA ALA A 58 2.26 -6.90 -11.91
C ALA A 58 3.31 -6.86 -10.80
N ILE A 59 3.25 -5.79 -10.02
CA ILE A 59 4.14 -5.53 -8.90
C ILE A 59 3.27 -5.50 -7.65
N VAL A 60 3.63 -6.29 -6.65
CA VAL A 60 2.94 -6.32 -5.36
C VAL A 60 3.78 -5.57 -4.35
N THR A 61 3.24 -4.47 -3.86
CA THR A 61 3.85 -3.61 -2.85
C THR A 61 2.76 -2.94 -2.02
N ALA A 62 3.15 -2.37 -0.88
CA ALA A 62 2.27 -1.50 -0.11
C ALA A 62 1.86 -0.29 -0.97
N THR A 63 0.63 0.16 -0.80
CA THR A 63 0.11 1.38 -1.44
C THR A 63 -0.21 2.42 -0.38
N SER A 64 -0.17 3.71 -0.75
CA SER A 64 -0.63 4.81 0.10
C SER A 64 -1.99 4.53 0.75
N SER A 65 -2.95 3.97 0.00
CA SER A 65 -4.28 3.64 0.55
C SER A 65 -4.23 2.55 1.60
N SER A 66 -3.49 1.46 1.36
CA SER A 66 -3.38 0.38 2.35
C SER A 66 -2.71 0.84 3.64
N ALA A 67 -1.69 1.71 3.54
CA ALA A 67 -1.02 2.30 4.69
C ALA A 67 -1.95 3.22 5.50
N ALA A 68 -2.73 4.07 4.82
CA ALA A 68 -3.70 4.95 5.47
C ALA A 68 -4.82 4.18 6.17
N VAL A 69 -5.34 3.11 5.56
CA VAL A 69 -6.37 2.26 6.18
C VAL A 69 -5.80 1.54 7.40
N LEU A 70 -4.60 0.97 7.29
CA LEU A 70 -3.93 0.31 8.42
C LEU A 70 -3.66 1.30 9.57
N ALA A 71 -3.21 2.52 9.27
CA ALA A 71 -3.08 3.59 10.26
C ALA A 71 -4.42 3.88 10.94
N SER A 72 -5.48 4.11 10.18
CA SER A 72 -6.80 4.43 10.75
C SER A 72 -7.34 3.33 11.67
N ALA A 73 -7.15 2.07 11.30
CA ALA A 73 -7.59 0.93 12.11
C ALA A 73 -6.74 0.76 13.38
N THR A 74 -5.42 0.92 13.26
CA THR A 74 -4.49 0.62 14.37
C THR A 74 -4.28 1.80 15.32
N LEU A 75 -4.36 3.04 14.86
CA LEU A 75 -4.24 4.25 15.70
C LEU A 75 -5.45 4.41 16.63
N THR A 76 -6.64 4.04 16.16
CA THR A 76 -7.88 4.13 16.95
C THR A 76 -7.85 3.17 18.16
N LEU A 77 -7.20 2.01 18.02
CA LEU A 77 -7.22 0.93 19.01
C LEU A 77 -5.90 0.79 19.80
N GLY A 78 -4.77 1.11 19.18
CA GLY A 78 -3.43 0.89 19.75
C GLY A 78 -2.80 2.11 20.42
N GLY A 79 -3.33 3.33 20.21
CA GLY A 79 -2.81 4.55 20.82
C GLY A 79 -1.30 4.75 20.61
N GLY A 80 -0.59 5.18 21.67
CA GLY A 80 0.85 5.44 21.66
C GLY A 80 1.76 4.23 21.94
N ASP A 81 1.20 3.04 22.21
CA ASP A 81 2.00 1.84 22.44
C ASP A 81 2.36 1.18 21.10
N LEU A 82 3.65 1.26 20.76
CA LEU A 82 4.19 0.72 19.53
C LEU A 82 4.08 -0.80 19.44
N ALA A 83 4.22 -1.52 20.57
CA ALA A 83 4.20 -2.98 20.58
C ALA A 83 2.78 -3.50 20.32
N LEU A 84 1.79 -2.91 21.00
CA LEU A 84 0.37 -3.22 20.77
C LEU A 84 -0.01 -2.91 19.33
N ARG A 85 0.45 -1.77 18.79
CA ARG A 85 0.15 -1.38 17.40
C ARG A 85 0.73 -2.35 16.37
N LEU A 86 1.95 -2.82 16.56
CA LEU A 86 2.57 -3.84 15.72
C LEU A 86 1.78 -5.16 15.77
N ALA A 87 1.35 -5.58 16.96
CA ALA A 87 0.53 -6.77 17.11
C ALA A 87 -0.81 -6.63 16.36
N LEU A 88 -1.54 -5.52 16.56
CA LEU A 88 -2.79 -5.24 15.85
C LEU A 88 -2.60 -5.19 14.33
N ALA A 89 -1.56 -4.52 13.85
CA ALA A 89 -1.23 -4.46 12.43
C ALA A 89 -0.96 -5.86 11.86
N SER A 90 -0.19 -6.69 12.56
CA SER A 90 0.11 -8.06 12.12
C SER A 90 -1.15 -8.95 12.06
N ILE A 91 -2.05 -8.82 13.03
CA ILE A 91 -3.32 -9.56 13.07
C ILE A 91 -4.23 -9.11 11.92
N LEU A 92 -4.33 -7.80 11.67
CA LEU A 92 -5.12 -7.27 10.56
C LEU A 92 -4.59 -7.73 9.20
N VAL A 93 -3.27 -7.67 9.00
CA VAL A 93 -2.64 -8.12 7.75
C VAL A 93 -2.81 -9.62 7.57
N ALA A 94 -2.59 -10.43 8.60
CA ALA A 94 -2.79 -11.87 8.56
C ALA A 94 -4.26 -12.24 8.31
N GLY A 95 -5.19 -11.58 8.99
CA GLY A 95 -6.63 -11.78 8.82
C GLY A 95 -7.11 -11.39 7.42
N ALA A 96 -6.66 -10.26 6.89
CA ALA A 96 -6.95 -9.86 5.52
C ALA A 96 -6.36 -10.85 4.50
N GLY A 97 -5.14 -11.33 4.73
CA GLY A 97 -4.51 -12.37 3.91
C GLY A 97 -5.31 -13.67 3.91
N ALA A 98 -5.74 -14.14 5.08
CA ALA A 98 -6.58 -15.33 5.22
C ALA A 98 -7.93 -15.15 4.51
N ALA A 99 -8.56 -13.97 4.66
CA ALA A 99 -9.81 -13.65 3.97
C ALA A 99 -9.63 -13.68 2.43
N PHE A 100 -8.52 -13.17 1.91
CA PHE A 100 -8.21 -13.25 0.48
C PHE A 100 -7.96 -14.68 0.00
N VAL A 101 -7.27 -15.51 0.79
CA VAL A 101 -7.07 -16.93 0.48
C VAL A 101 -8.40 -17.68 0.47
N LEU A 102 -9.27 -17.42 1.44
CA LEU A 102 -10.64 -17.99 1.48
C LEU A 102 -11.48 -17.52 0.28
N ALA A 103 -11.43 -16.23 -0.06
CA ALA A 103 -12.11 -15.71 -1.25
C ALA A 103 -11.58 -16.35 -2.54
N ALA A 104 -10.28 -16.61 -2.63
CA ALA A 104 -9.69 -17.34 -3.75
C ALA A 104 -10.18 -18.81 -3.81
N ALA A 105 -10.26 -19.50 -2.66
CA ALA A 105 -10.77 -20.87 -2.58
C ALA A 105 -12.24 -20.96 -2.99
N LEU A 106 -13.05 -19.97 -2.61
CA LEU A 106 -14.46 -19.85 -3.03
C LEU A 106 -14.63 -19.33 -4.47
N ARG A 107 -13.53 -19.07 -5.19
CA ARG A 107 -13.50 -18.55 -6.57
C ARG A 107 -14.28 -17.23 -6.72
N LEU A 108 -14.30 -16.41 -5.67
CA LEU A 108 -14.96 -15.10 -5.64
C LEU A 108 -14.28 -14.05 -6.56
N GLY A 109 -13.21 -14.41 -7.26
CA GLY A 109 -12.56 -13.53 -8.25
C GLY A 109 -13.54 -13.00 -9.31
N ALA A 110 -14.58 -13.76 -9.66
CA ALA A 110 -15.63 -13.32 -10.57
C ALA A 110 -16.38 -12.05 -10.09
N LEU A 111 -16.53 -11.85 -8.77
CA LEU A 111 -17.19 -10.67 -8.22
C LEU A 111 -16.41 -9.38 -8.49
N SER A 112 -15.08 -9.45 -8.66
CA SER A 112 -14.29 -8.27 -8.99
C SER A 112 -14.67 -7.66 -10.36
N HIS A 113 -15.23 -8.47 -11.27
CA HIS A 113 -15.75 -8.00 -12.56
C HIS A 113 -17.08 -7.23 -12.45
N LEU A 114 -17.78 -7.30 -11.31
CA LEU A 114 -19.01 -6.55 -11.05
C LEU A 114 -18.72 -5.10 -10.65
N ILE A 115 -17.47 -4.73 -10.37
CA ILE A 115 -17.11 -3.37 -10.02
C ILE A 115 -17.12 -2.52 -11.30
N ALA A 116 -18.07 -1.59 -11.37
CA ALA A 116 -18.23 -0.72 -12.53
C ALA A 116 -16.98 0.18 -12.74
N ARG A 117 -16.51 0.30 -13.98
CA ARG A 117 -15.37 1.17 -14.35
C ARG A 117 -15.49 2.61 -13.83
N PRO A 118 -16.68 3.26 -13.81
CA PRO A 118 -16.83 4.59 -13.22
C PRO A 118 -16.50 4.65 -11.73
N VAL A 119 -16.82 3.61 -10.96
CA VAL A 119 -16.52 3.54 -9.51
C VAL A 119 -15.02 3.49 -9.28
N LEU A 120 -14.30 2.66 -10.04
CA LEU A 120 -12.84 2.60 -9.97
C LEU A 120 -12.18 3.94 -10.33
N ARG A 121 -12.72 4.63 -11.35
CA ARG A 121 -12.24 5.97 -11.73
C ARG A 121 -12.50 7.00 -10.64
N GLY A 122 -13.69 7.00 -10.04
CA GLY A 122 -14.03 7.89 -8.93
C GLY A 122 -13.16 7.66 -7.69
N TYR A 123 -12.93 6.39 -7.34
CA TYR A 123 -12.02 6.02 -6.26
C TYR A 123 -10.58 6.49 -6.53
N ALA A 124 -10.06 6.24 -7.74
CA ALA A 124 -8.71 6.69 -8.12
C ALA A 124 -8.57 8.22 -8.09
N PHE A 125 -9.59 8.95 -8.55
CA PHE A 125 -9.61 10.43 -8.51
C PHE A 125 -9.65 10.95 -7.07
N GLY A 126 -10.51 10.38 -6.22
CA GLY A 126 -10.57 10.73 -4.79
C GLY A 126 -9.25 10.46 -4.08
N LEU A 127 -8.61 9.32 -4.35
CA LEU A 127 -7.30 8.98 -3.80
C LEU A 127 -6.24 9.98 -4.25
N ALA A 128 -6.22 10.35 -5.54
CA ALA A 128 -5.27 11.35 -6.06
C ALA A 128 -5.44 12.71 -5.36
N LEU A 129 -6.68 13.15 -5.11
CA LEU A 129 -6.97 14.37 -4.39
C LEU A 129 -6.48 14.33 -2.93
N VAL A 130 -6.78 13.22 -2.23
CA VAL A 130 -6.32 13.01 -0.84
C VAL A 130 -4.80 13.03 -0.74
N ILE A 131 -4.10 12.36 -1.67
CA ILE A 131 -2.64 12.36 -1.72
C ILE A 131 -2.12 13.77 -2.00
N ALA A 132 -2.65 14.48 -3.00
CA ALA A 132 -2.20 15.83 -3.35
C ALA A 132 -2.31 16.79 -2.16
N VAL A 133 -3.45 16.76 -1.46
CA VAL A 133 -3.67 17.55 -0.24
C VAL A 133 -2.68 17.12 0.85
N LYS A 134 -2.53 15.82 1.13
CA LYS A 134 -1.59 15.35 2.16
C LYS A 134 -0.11 15.64 1.88
N GLN A 135 0.28 15.73 0.62
CA GLN A 135 1.66 16.04 0.23
C GLN A 135 1.94 17.55 0.14
N TRP A 136 0.90 18.40 0.08
CA TRP A 136 1.04 19.84 -0.01
C TRP A 136 1.94 20.43 1.10
N PRO A 137 1.75 20.14 2.41
CA PRO A 137 2.57 20.72 3.48
C PRO A 137 4.04 20.33 3.39
N HIS A 138 4.35 19.13 2.89
CA HIS A 138 5.72 18.67 2.68
C HIS A 138 6.43 19.44 1.56
N LEU A 139 5.70 19.85 0.51
CA LEU A 139 6.27 20.63 -0.59
C LEU A 139 6.56 22.08 -0.20
N VAL A 140 5.69 22.69 0.63
CA VAL A 140 5.84 24.08 1.09
C VAL A 140 6.63 24.21 2.41
N ASN A 141 7.20 23.12 2.94
CA ASN A 141 7.93 23.10 4.22
C ASN A 141 7.14 23.68 5.41
N LEU A 142 5.80 23.57 5.37
CA LEU A 142 4.94 24.01 6.46
C LEU A 142 4.67 22.83 7.41
N HIS A 143 4.98 23.02 8.69
CA HIS A 143 4.68 22.05 9.74
C HIS A 143 3.22 22.20 10.17
N THR A 144 2.29 21.64 9.40
CA THR A 144 0.86 21.68 9.74
C THR A 144 0.53 20.63 10.81
N GLN A 145 -0.23 21.04 11.83
CA GLN A 145 -0.73 20.18 12.91
C GLN A 145 -1.96 19.35 12.47
N ALA A 146 -2.57 19.72 11.34
CA ALA A 146 -3.75 19.07 10.78
C ALA A 146 -3.42 17.73 10.09
N THR A 147 -3.97 16.63 10.62
CA THR A 147 -3.77 15.27 10.10
C THR A 147 -4.88 14.79 9.13
N GLY A 148 -6.00 15.53 9.07
CA GLY A 148 -7.19 15.20 8.28
C GLY A 148 -7.34 16.03 7.00
N PHE A 149 -8.06 15.50 6.00
CA PHE A 149 -8.28 16.17 4.70
C PHE A 149 -9.02 17.50 4.82
N PHE A 150 -10.18 17.51 5.49
CA PHE A 150 -10.99 18.72 5.64
C PHE A 150 -10.30 19.82 6.45
N PRO A 151 -9.64 19.51 7.59
CA PRO A 151 -8.82 20.48 8.30
C PRO A 151 -7.71 21.09 7.44
N LEU A 152 -7.03 20.29 6.62
CA LEU A 152 -5.90 20.74 5.79
C LEU A 152 -6.31 21.61 4.59
N VAL A 153 -7.56 21.51 4.14
CA VAL A 153 -8.12 22.37 3.07
C VAL A 153 -8.68 23.68 3.64
N ALA A 154 -8.99 23.69 4.95
CA ALA A 154 -9.57 24.84 5.63
C ALA A 154 -8.52 25.75 6.30
N GLU A 155 -7.27 25.30 6.42
CA GLU A 155 -6.08 26.11 6.75
C GLU A 155 -5.53 26.80 5.49
#